data_AF-A0A9C7RLC6-F1
#
_entry.id   AF-A0A9C7RLC6-F1
#
_cell.length_a   1.000
_cell.length_b   1.000
_cell.length_c   1.000
_cell.angle_alpha   90.00
_cell.angle_beta   90.00
_cell.angle_gamma   90.00
#
_symmetry.space_group_name_H-M   'P 1'
#
loop_
_entity.id
_entity.type
_entity.pdbx_description
1 polymer ?
#
loop_
_entity_poly.entity_id
_entity_poly.type
_entity_poly.pdbx_seq_one_letter_code
_entity_poly.pdbx_strand_id
1 'polypeptide(L)'
;MKLDWKKTFLIGFGFLGVSALWQVYNSFVPIFLQTGHPGFASSKEILGFGLNASSTGFIMGIDNLAAIFILPMIGVWSDRIRTPI
;
A
#
# COMPACT_ATOMS: atom_id res chain seq x y z
N MET A 1 -9.25 8.74 31.95
CA MET A 1 -8.93 7.47 31.26
C MET A 1 -7.43 7.26 31.32
N LYS A 2 -6.94 6.08 31.76
CA LYS A 2 -5.52 5.70 31.70
C LYS A 2 -5.32 4.78 30.50
N LEU A 3 -4.32 5.06 29.66
CA LEU A 3 -3.97 4.24 28.50
C LEU A 3 -3.06 3.09 28.93
N ASP A 4 -3.34 1.89 28.41
CA ASP A 4 -2.45 0.74 28.56
C ASP A 4 -1.26 0.87 27.61
N TRP A 5 -0.14 1.38 28.11
CA TRP A 5 1.07 1.65 27.32
C TRP A 5 1.60 0.44 26.55
N LYS A 6 1.48 -0.78 27.11
CA LYS A 6 1.87 -2.03 26.42
C LYS A 6 1.03 -2.27 25.16
N LYS A 7 -0.29 -2.09 25.27
CA LYS A 7 -1.22 -2.28 24.15
C LYS A 7 -1.06 -1.19 23.10
N THR A 8 -0.94 0.07 23.54
CA THR A 8 -0.72 1.22 22.66
C THR A 8 0.56 1.06 21.84
N PHE A 9 1.65 0.59 22.47
CA PHE A 9 2.90 0.34 21.77
C PHE A 9 2.76 -0.79 20.73
N LEU A 10 2.12 -1.90 21.08
CA LEU A 10 1.92 -3.03 20.18
C LEU A 10 1.07 -2.65 18.95
N ILE A 11 -0.03 -1.92 19.15
CA ILE A 11 -0.89 -1.41 18.08
C ILE A 11 -0.11 -0.41 17.21
N GLY A 12 0.62 0.52 17.83
CA GLY A 12 1.45 1.48 17.13
C GLY A 12 2.52 0.82 16.25
N PHE A 13 3.13 -0.27 16.74
CA PHE A 13 4.08 -1.05 15.95
C PHE A 13 3.43 -1.74 14.74
N GLY A 14 2.20 -2.23 14.88
CA GLY A 14 1.42 -2.74 13.75
C GLY A 14 1.18 -1.67 12.68
N PHE A 15 0.78 -0.46 13.08
CA PHE A 15 0.60 0.68 12.18
C PHE A 15 1.90 1.13 11.50
N LEU A 16 3.03 1.07 12.21
CA LEU A 16 4.34 1.33 11.62
C LEU A 16 4.63 0.38 10.46
N GLY A 17 4.38 -0.92 10.65
CA GLY A 17 4.56 -1.93 9.60
C GLY A 17 3.68 -1.68 8.37
N VAL A 18 2.39 -1.43 8.58
CA VAL A 18 1.45 -1.10 7.48
C VAL A 18 1.89 0.15 6.72
N SER A 19 2.33 1.19 7.44
CA SER A 19 2.79 2.45 6.82
C SER A 19 4.07 2.27 6.01
N ALA A 20 5.02 1.47 6.50
CA ALA A 20 6.24 1.15 5.79
C ALA A 20 5.94 0.36 4.51
N LEU A 21 5.07 -0.64 4.58
CA LEU A 21 4.66 -1.43 3.41
C LEU A 21 3.93 -0.57 2.37
N TRP A 22 3.07 0.36 2.81
CA TRP A 22 2.38 1.28 1.91
C TRP A 22 3.35 2.16 1.13
N GLN A 23 4.35 2.74 1.81
CA GLN A 23 5.40 3.54 1.17
C GLN A 23 6.22 2.74 0.16
N VAL A 24 6.61 1.52 0.51
CA VAL A 24 7.34 0.60 -0.39
C VAL A 24 6.47 0.29 -1.61
N TYR A 25 5.22 -0.11 -1.43
CA TYR A 25 4.31 -0.41 -2.53
C TYR A 25 4.20 0.78 -3.50
N ASN A 26 3.86 1.96 -2.99
CA ASN A 26 3.61 3.14 -3.82
C ASN A 26 4.89 3.61 -4.56
N SER A 27 6.06 3.42 -3.95
CA SER A 27 7.34 3.80 -4.56
C SER A 27 7.84 2.78 -5.60
N PHE A 28 7.66 1.48 -5.36
CA PHE A 28 8.28 0.44 -6.18
C PHE A 28 7.37 -0.13 -7.26
N VAL A 29 6.05 -0.18 -7.07
CA VAL A 29 5.12 -0.74 -8.07
C VAL A 29 5.17 0.02 -9.41
N PRO A 30 5.20 1.36 -9.46
CA PRO A 30 5.34 2.08 -10.72
C PRO A 30 6.65 1.75 -11.44
N ILE A 31 7.73 1.56 -10.69
CA ILE A 31 9.04 1.19 -11.24
C ILE A 31 8.97 -0.19 -11.87
N PHE A 32 8.37 -1.18 -11.20
CA PHE A 32 8.21 -2.53 -11.78
C PHE A 32 7.35 -2.54 -13.05
N LEU A 33 6.31 -1.70 -13.11
CA LEU A 33 5.42 -1.61 -14.28
C LEU A 33 6.07 -0.91 -15.48
N GLN A 34 6.90 0.12 -15.25
CA GLN A 34 7.53 0.91 -16.31
C GLN A 34 8.89 0.37 -16.77
N THR A 35 9.55 -0.46 -15.96
CA THR A 35 10.86 -1.05 -16.32
C THR A 35 10.70 -1.91 -17.59
N GLY A 36 11.56 -1.69 -18.58
CA GLY A 36 11.48 -2.33 -19.90
C GLY A 36 11.01 -1.40 -21.04
N HIS A 37 10.53 -0.18 -20.75
CA HIS A 37 10.19 0.80 -21.79
C HIS A 37 11.46 1.55 -22.25
N PRO A 38 11.69 1.75 -23.57
CA PRO A 38 12.88 2.45 -24.10
C PRO A 38 13.00 3.94 -23.72
N GLY A 39 12.02 4.48 -22.98
CA GLY A 39 11.97 5.88 -22.52
C GLY A 39 12.07 6.02 -21.00
N PHE A 40 12.23 4.91 -20.28
CA PHE A 40 12.34 4.87 -18.82
C PHE A 40 13.68 4.24 -18.44
N ALA A 41 14.66 5.08 -18.13
CA ALA A 41 15.97 4.66 -17.66
C ALA A 41 15.88 4.22 -16.19
N SER A 42 15.40 3.00 -15.97
CA SER A 42 15.42 2.37 -14.64
C SER A 42 16.76 1.65 -14.47
N SER A 43 17.56 2.06 -13.48
CA SER A 43 18.93 1.55 -13.20
C SER A 43 18.96 0.11 -12.66
N LYS A 44 17.87 -0.65 -12.83
CA LYS A 44 17.66 -1.93 -12.18
C LYS A 44 17.22 -2.93 -13.23
N GLU A 45 18.10 -3.86 -13.58
CA GLU A 45 17.83 -4.97 -14.49
C GLU A 45 16.78 -5.90 -13.88
N ILE A 46 15.52 -5.52 -14.04
CA ILE A 46 14.36 -6.28 -13.58
C ILE A 46 13.48 -6.48 -14.80
N LEU A 47 12.98 -7.72 -15.01
CA LEU A 47 11.95 -8.00 -16.01
C LEU A 47 10.66 -7.25 -15.61
N GLY A 48 10.47 -6.07 -16.18
CA GLY A 48 9.24 -5.29 -16.03
C GLY A 48 8.33 -5.39 -17.25
N PHE A 49 7.15 -4.79 -17.15
CA PHE A 49 6.12 -4.87 -18.18
C PHE A 49 6.29 -3.85 -19.32
N GLY A 50 7.27 -2.94 -19.23
CA GLY A 50 7.55 -1.93 -20.24
C GLY A 50 6.38 -0.98 -20.53
N LEU A 51 5.49 -0.77 -19.55
CA LEU A 51 4.30 0.06 -19.73
C LEU A 51 4.68 1.55 -19.79
N ASN A 52 3.93 2.31 -20.57
CA ASN A 52 4.04 3.77 -20.57
C ASN A 52 3.58 4.35 -19.21
N ALA A 53 4.03 5.55 -18.88
CA ALA A 53 3.68 6.28 -17.66
C ALA A 53 2.16 6.46 -17.51
N SER A 54 1.43 6.66 -18.61
CA SER A 54 -0.03 6.82 -18.59
C SER A 54 -0.75 5.54 -18.13
N SER A 55 -0.39 4.38 -18.70
CA SER A 55 -0.97 3.08 -18.32
C SER A 55 -0.61 2.69 -16.89
N THR A 56 0.62 3.02 -16.46
CA THR A 56 1.04 2.80 -15.07
C THR A 56 0.25 3.67 -14.10
N GLY A 57 0.06 4.95 -14.41
CA GLY A 57 -0.77 5.85 -13.63
C GLY A 57 -2.24 5.43 -13.57
N PHE A 58 -2.76 4.84 -14.64
CA PHE A 58 -4.10 4.25 -14.65
C PHE A 58 -4.23 3.07 -13.67
N ILE A 59 -3.25 2.16 -13.66
CA ILE A 59 -3.22 1.02 -12.73
C ILE A 59 -3.12 1.50 -11.27
N MET A 60 -2.22 2.45 -11.00
CA MET A 60 -2.06 3.14 -9.70
C MET A 60 -3.22 4.09 -9.36
N GLY A 61 -4.19 4.26 -10.26
CA GLY A 61 -5.44 4.98 -9.98
C GLY A 61 -6.56 4.03 -9.59
N ILE A 62 -6.57 2.83 -10.18
CA ILE A 62 -7.58 1.80 -9.89
C ILE A 62 -7.47 1.31 -8.45
N ASP A 63 -6.28 1.16 -7.89
CA ASP A 63 -6.08 0.77 -6.49
C ASP A 63 -6.66 1.83 -5.52
N ASN A 64 -6.45 3.12 -5.79
CA ASN A 64 -7.01 4.23 -5.02
C ASN A 64 -8.54 4.28 -5.14
N LEU A 65 -9.09 4.01 -6.33
CA LEU A 65 -10.53 3.88 -6.53
C LEU A 65 -11.09 2.69 -5.75
N ALA A 66 -10.40 1.55 -5.75
CA ALA A 66 -10.79 0.37 -4.98
C ALA A 66 -10.73 0.65 -3.46
N ALA A 67 -9.77 1.45 -2.99
CA ALA A 67 -9.66 1.83 -1.58
C ALA A 67 -10.91 2.54 -1.06
N ILE A 68 -11.62 3.32 -1.89
CA ILE A 68 -12.89 3.98 -1.54
C ILE A 68 -13.95 2.95 -1.12
N PHE A 69 -13.94 1.76 -1.70
CA PHE A 69 -14.91 0.70 -1.38
C PHE A 69 -14.40 -0.26 -0.30
N ILE A 70 -13.11 -0.61 -0.38
CA ILE A 70 -12.49 -1.60 0.52
C ILE A 70 -12.32 -1.05 1.93
N LEU A 71 -11.88 0.22 2.09
CA LEU A 71 -11.61 0.79 3.42
C LEU A 71 -12.89 0.87 4.29
N PRO A 72 -14.04 1.36 3.81
CA PRO A 72 -15.26 1.37 4.61
C PRO A 72 -15.76 -0.04 4.93
N MET A 73 -15.67 -0.97 3.98
CA MET A 73 -16.08 -2.36 4.18
C MET A 73 -15.24 -3.04 5.27
N ILE A 74 -13.91 -2.91 5.19
CA ILE A 74 -12.99 -3.42 6.22
C ILE A 74 -13.22 -2.70 7.55
N GLY A 75 -13.53 -1.40 7.55
CA GLY A 75 -13.87 -0.64 8.75
C GLY A 75 -15.09 -1.24 9.49
N VAL A 76 -16.20 -1.45 8.77
CA VAL A 76 -17.42 -2.06 9.34
C VAL A 76 -17.16 -3.48 9.86
N TRP A 77 -16.31 -4.25 9.17
CA TRP A 77 -15.92 -5.58 9.64
C TRP A 77 -15.04 -5.50 10.88
N SER A 78 -14.05 -4.62 10.91
CA SER A 78 -13.14 -4.39 12.03
C SER A 78 -13.92 -4.01 13.29
N ASP A 79 -14.91 -3.12 13.17
CA ASP A 79 -15.74 -2.65 14.30
C ASP A 79 -16.56 -3.78 14.95
N ARG A 80 -16.86 -4.85 14.21
CA ARG A 80 -17.64 -6.00 14.71
C ARG A 80 -16.77 -7.04 15.42
N ILE A 81 -15.44 -6.97 15.30
CA ILE A 81 -14.53 -7.93 15.92
C ILE A 81 -14.17 -7.44 17.32
N ARG A 82 -14.65 -8.16 18.36
CA ARG A 82 -14.15 -8.01 19.73
C ARG A 82 -12.92 -8.90 19.92
N THR A 83 -11.73 -8.35 19.72
CA THR A 83 -10.49 -9.04 20.09
C THR A 83 -10.14 -8.80 21.56
N PRO A 84 -9.64 -9.82 22.29
CA PRO A 84 -9.26 -9.69 23.70
C PRO A 84 -7.87 -9.05 23.88
N ILE A 85 -7.45 -8.17 22.96
CA ILE A 85 -6.14 -7.49 22.99
C ILE A 85 -6.17 -6.32 23.96
#